data_AF-A0A1Q3DIQ9-F1
#
_entry.id   AF-A0A1Q3DIQ9-F1
#
_cell.length_a   1.000
_cell.length_b   1.000
_cell.length_c   1.000
_cell.angle_alpha   90.00
_cell.angle_beta   90.00
_cell.angle_gamma   90.00
#
_symmetry.space_group_name_H-M   'P 1'
#
loop_
_entity.id
_entity.type
_entity.pdbx_description
1 polymer ?
#
loop_
_entity_poly.entity_id
_entity_poly.type
_entity_poly.pdbx_seq_one_letter_code
_entity_poly.pdbx_strand_id
1 'polypeptide(L)'
;MGKAGSEFILRDLKMDYVYDYMLHLLTDYAKLLTFKPTIPENATAMSSEKMGCPADGLVKKFMMESMVKGPADTGPCTIPPPFAVSSIYDILSRKANSTKEVESWEKKYCDSQNF
;
A
#
# COMPACT_ATOMS: atom_id res chain seq x y z
N MET A 1 -18.14 -6.05 -10.95
CA MET A 1 -16.77 -6.60 -10.73
C MET A 1 -15.68 -5.71 -11.32
N GLY A 2 -15.67 -5.41 -12.63
CA GLY A 2 -14.59 -4.61 -13.24
C GLY A 2 -14.37 -3.21 -12.64
N LYS A 3 -15.44 -2.42 -12.46
CA LYS A 3 -15.35 -1.05 -11.91
C LYS A 3 -14.71 -1.00 -10.52
N ALA A 4 -15.12 -1.89 -9.62
CA ALA A 4 -14.56 -1.98 -8.27
C ALA A 4 -13.08 -2.39 -8.27
N GLY A 5 -12.69 -3.32 -9.15
CA GLY A 5 -11.27 -3.69 -9.33
C GLY A 5 -10.43 -2.53 -9.86
N SER A 6 -10.93 -1.78 -10.83
CA SER A 6 -10.25 -0.59 -11.34
C SER A 6 -10.14 0.52 -10.29
N GLU A 7 -11.19 0.74 -9.48
CA GLU A 7 -11.15 1.71 -8.38
C GLU A 7 -10.12 1.33 -7.32
N PHE A 8 -10.00 0.04 -6.97
CA PHE A 8 -8.99 -0.47 -6.04
C PHE A 8 -7.56 -0.22 -6.55
N ILE A 9 -7.27 -0.53 -7.82
CA ILE A 9 -5.94 -0.29 -8.40
C ILE A 9 -5.59 1.20 -8.36
N LEU A 10 -6.53 2.08 -8.69
CA LEU A 10 -6.29 3.53 -8.73
C LEU A 10 -6.17 4.18 -7.34
N ARG A 11 -6.84 3.62 -6.33
CA ARG A 11 -6.89 4.22 -4.98
C ARG A 11 -5.92 3.58 -4.02
N ASP A 12 -5.91 2.25 -3.97
CA ASP A 12 -5.30 1.46 -2.91
C ASP A 12 -4.02 0.73 -3.38
N LEU A 13 -3.80 0.63 -4.69
CA LEU A 13 -2.60 0.02 -5.30
C LEU A 13 -1.77 1.03 -6.10
N LYS A 14 -1.73 2.27 -5.62
CA LYS A 14 -0.86 3.32 -6.17
C LYS A 14 0.60 2.94 -5.97
N MET A 15 1.45 3.33 -6.94
CA MET A 15 2.89 3.05 -6.87
C MET A 15 3.53 3.60 -5.59
N ASP A 16 3.08 4.75 -5.08
CA ASP A 16 3.53 5.31 -3.80
C ASP A 16 3.33 4.32 -2.65
N TYR A 17 2.17 3.68 -2.57
CA TYR A 17 1.88 2.68 -1.52
C TYR A 17 2.67 1.38 -1.72
N VAL A 18 2.94 0.99 -2.96
CA VAL A 18 3.81 -0.16 -3.26
C VAL A 18 5.23 0.12 -2.76
N TYR A 19 5.77 1.31 -3.03
CA TYR A 19 7.11 1.69 -2.58
C TYR A 19 7.19 1.84 -1.06
N ASP A 20 6.18 2.46 -0.43
CA ASP A 20 6.09 2.56 1.03
C ASP A 20 6.04 1.17 1.68
N TYR A 21 5.25 0.25 1.12
CA TYR A 21 5.17 -1.12 1.60
C TYR A 21 6.50 -1.87 1.46
N MET A 22 7.19 -1.73 0.33
CA MET A 22 8.51 -2.34 0.12
C MET A 22 9.54 -1.83 1.15
N LEU A 23 9.57 -0.51 1.39
CA LEU A 23 10.45 0.08 2.38
C LEU A 23 10.11 -0.39 3.80
N HIS A 24 8.82 -0.41 4.15
CA HIS A 24 8.35 -0.92 5.43
C HIS A 24 8.81 -2.36 5.68
N LEU A 25 8.61 -3.25 4.69
CA LEU A 25 8.98 -4.65 4.78
C LEU A 25 10.50 -4.84 4.93
N LEU A 26 11.30 -4.13 4.14
CA LEU A 26 12.77 -4.19 4.26
C LEU A 26 13.24 -3.67 5.62
N THR A 27 12.62 -2.61 6.13
CA THR A 27 12.95 -2.01 7.43
C THR A 27 12.65 -2.96 8.59
N ASP A 28 11.47 -3.57 8.58
CA ASP A 28 11.07 -4.49 9.65
C ASP A 28 11.85 -5.80 9.60
N TYR A 29 12.15 -6.31 8.40
CA TYR A 29 13.00 -7.48 8.25
C TYR A 29 14.44 -7.22 8.72
N ALA A 30 14.98 -6.03 8.45
CA ALA A 30 16.33 -5.66 8.90
C ALA A 30 16.47 -5.70 10.43
N LYS A 31 15.39 -5.48 11.19
CA LYS A 31 15.39 -5.58 12.67
C LYS A 31 15.62 -7.01 13.18
N LEU A 32 15.32 -8.02 12.36
CA LEU A 32 15.48 -9.43 12.72
C LEU A 32 16.93 -9.92 12.53
N LEU A 33 17.79 -9.12 11.91
CA LEU A 33 19.18 -9.50 11.65
C LEU A 33 19.96 -9.64 12.96
N THR A 34 20.48 -10.84 13.20
CA THR A 34 21.29 -11.17 14.39
C THR A 34 22.79 -10.92 14.18
N PHE A 35 23.16 -10.40 13.01
CA PHE A 35 24.55 -10.12 12.63
C PHE A 35 24.65 -8.73 11.99
N LYS A 36 25.86 -8.18 11.94
CA LYS A 36 26.14 -6.93 11.26
C LYS A 36 26.34 -7.19 9.76
N PRO A 37 25.50 -6.63 8.86
CA PRO A 37 25.69 -6.78 7.42
C PRO A 37 27.05 -6.23 6.98
N THR A 38 27.75 -6.99 6.16
CA THR A 38 29.03 -6.59 5.54
C THR A 38 28.91 -6.74 4.03
N ILE A 39 29.50 -5.83 3.27
CA ILE A 39 29.50 -5.89 1.81
C ILE A 39 30.42 -7.04 1.36
N PRO A 40 29.94 -8.05 0.61
CA PRO A 40 30.80 -9.12 0.13
C PRO A 40 31.72 -8.63 -1.00
N GLU A 41 32.89 -9.26 -1.16
CA GLU A 41 33.93 -8.84 -2.13
C GLU A 41 33.41 -8.79 -3.58
N ASN A 42 32.51 -9.69 -3.95
CA ASN A 42 31.93 -9.76 -5.29
C ASN A 42 30.64 -8.93 -5.44
N ALA A 43 30.29 -8.10 -4.45
CA ALA A 43 29.13 -7.21 -4.56
C ALA A 43 29.38 -6.17 -5.66
N THR A 44 28.46 -6.11 -6.63
CA THR A 44 28.48 -5.03 -7.61
C THR A 44 27.64 -3.86 -7.09
N ALA A 45 28.28 -2.71 -6.88
CA ALA A 45 27.57 -1.49 -6.53
C ALA A 45 26.54 -1.14 -7.61
N MET A 46 25.28 -1.03 -7.21
CA MET A 46 24.17 -0.55 -8.04
C MET A 46 24.06 0.97 -7.89
N SER A 47 23.96 1.68 -9.01
CA SER A 47 23.56 3.09 -9.05
C SER A 47 22.27 3.22 -9.86
N SER A 48 21.57 4.34 -9.76
CA SER A 48 20.41 4.63 -10.60
C SER A 48 20.75 4.56 -12.08
N GLU A 49 21.95 5.01 -12.48
CA GLU A 49 22.38 4.91 -13.88
C GLU A 49 22.63 3.46 -14.28
N LYS A 50 23.30 2.66 -13.44
CA LYS A 50 23.50 1.23 -13.75
C LYS A 50 22.19 0.47 -13.88
N MET A 51 21.15 0.89 -13.15
CA MET A 51 19.83 0.27 -13.23
C MET A 51 19.04 0.73 -14.46
N GLY A 52 19.15 2.01 -14.84
CA GLY A 52 18.41 2.62 -15.95
C GLY A 52 19.08 2.50 -17.32
N CYS A 53 20.41 2.45 -17.40
CA CYS A 53 21.16 2.39 -18.67
C CYS A 53 20.84 1.17 -19.54
N PRO A 54 20.64 -0.05 -18.97
CA PRO A 54 20.25 -1.22 -19.75
C PRO A 54 18.80 -1.20 -20.21
N ALA A 55 17.95 -0.35 -19.63
CA ALA A 55 16.54 -0.27 -19.98
C ALA A 55 16.34 0.41 -21.35
N ASP A 56 15.32 -0.01 -22.08
CA ASP A 56 14.97 0.57 -23.39
C ASP A 56 13.46 0.85 -23.49
N GLY A 57 13.07 1.64 -24.50
CA GLY A 57 11.69 1.98 -24.81
C GLY A 57 10.95 2.64 -23.65
N LEU A 58 9.71 2.17 -23.41
CA LEU A 58 8.84 2.71 -22.36
C LEU A 58 9.41 2.49 -20.95
N VAL A 59 10.14 1.40 -20.72
CA VAL A 59 10.74 1.09 -19.42
C VAL A 59 11.77 2.15 -19.05
N LYS A 60 12.67 2.48 -20.00
CA LYS A 60 13.65 3.56 -19.82
C LYS A 60 12.98 4.89 -19.53
N LYS A 61 11.95 5.23 -20.32
CA LYS A 61 11.19 6.48 -20.17
C LYS A 61 10.59 6.59 -18.77
N PHE A 62 9.86 5.57 -18.31
CA PHE A 62 9.22 5.59 -16.99
C PHE A 62 10.23 5.57 -15.85
N MET A 63 11.35 4.85 -15.99
CA MET A 63 12.44 4.89 -15.01
C MET A 63 13.04 6.30 -14.88
N MET A 64 13.32 6.97 -16.00
CA MET A 64 13.85 8.34 -15.98
C MET A 64 12.83 9.37 -15.44
N GLU A 65 11.55 9.22 -15.77
CA GLU A 65 10.47 10.08 -15.25
C GLU A 65 10.27 9.90 -13.74
N SER A 66 10.51 8.69 -13.21
CA SER A 66 10.36 8.37 -11.79
C SER A 66 11.63 8.64 -10.96
N MET A 67 12.74 9.07 -11.57
CA MET A 67 13.96 9.35 -10.82
C MET A 67 13.76 10.54 -9.87
N VAL A 68 14.07 10.31 -8.59
CA VAL A 68 14.12 11.36 -7.57
C VAL A 68 15.23 12.35 -7.92
N LYS A 69 14.86 13.57 -8.31
CA LYS A 69 15.80 14.62 -8.75
C LYS A 69 16.48 15.37 -7.60
N GLY A 70 16.01 15.15 -6.38
CA GLY A 70 16.49 15.79 -5.16
C GLY A 70 15.58 15.44 -3.99
N PRO A 71 15.99 15.80 -2.77
CA PRO A 71 15.08 15.76 -1.63
C PRO A 71 13.84 16.61 -1.93
N ALA A 72 12.68 16.21 -1.41
CA ALA A 72 11.49 17.03 -1.53
C ALA A 72 11.73 18.38 -0.81
N ASP A 73 11.45 19.49 -1.47
CA ASP A 73 11.51 20.85 -0.88
C ASP A 73 10.54 21.00 0.31
N THR A 74 9.56 20.11 0.39
CA THR A 74 8.61 19.99 1.48
C THR A 74 8.94 18.75 2.30
N GLY A 75 8.84 18.87 3.64
CA GLY A 75 8.96 17.71 4.52
C GLY A 75 7.90 16.65 4.19
N PRO A 76 8.08 15.40 4.66
CA PRO A 76 7.09 14.34 4.47
C PRO A 76 5.70 14.86 4.87
N CYS A 77 4.67 14.48 4.11
CA CYS A 77 3.31 14.82 4.47
C CYS A 77 3.04 14.34 5.90
N THR A 78 2.49 15.22 6.74
CA THR A 78 2.15 14.83 8.10
C THR A 78 1.06 13.77 8.00
N ILE A 79 1.39 12.53 8.38
CA ILE A 79 0.38 11.48 8.56
C ILE A 79 -0.70 12.09 9.45
N PRO A 80 -1.96 12.15 8.99
CA PRO A 80 -3.03 12.71 9.79
C PRO A 80 -3.07 11.96 11.12
N PRO A 81 -3.30 12.67 12.24
CA PRO A 81 -3.30 12.04 13.55
C PRO A 81 -4.26 10.84 13.55
N PRO A 82 -3.96 9.80 14.35
CA PRO A 82 -4.85 8.65 14.48
C PRO A 82 -6.28 9.13 14.72
N PHE A 83 -7.26 8.48 14.08
CA PHE A 83 -8.66 8.80 14.29
C PHE A 83 -8.97 8.89 15.78
N ALA A 84 -9.68 9.95 16.19
CA ALA A 84 -10.12 10.08 17.58
C ALA A 84 -10.87 8.82 17.99
N VAL A 85 -10.72 8.39 19.25
CA VAL A 85 -11.36 7.16 19.77
C VAL A 85 -12.88 7.20 19.56
N SER A 86 -13.50 8.38 19.66
CA SER A 86 -14.91 8.59 19.33
C SER A 86 -15.24 8.28 17.87
N SER A 87 -14.43 8.79 16.92
CA SER A 87 -14.60 8.51 15.49
C SER A 87 -14.43 7.02 15.18
N ILE A 88 -13.50 6.34 15.87
CA ILE A 88 -13.33 4.88 15.74
C ILE A 88 -14.59 4.17 16.25
N TYR A 89 -15.14 4.57 17.40
CA TYR A 89 -16.37 3.99 17.94
C TYR A 89 -17.58 4.22 17.03
N ASP A 90 -17.71 5.39 16.42
CA ASP A 90 -18.77 5.71 15.48
C ASP A 90 -18.68 4.81 14.23
N ILE A 91 -17.48 4.61 13.69
CA ILE A 91 -17.23 3.71 12.57
C ILE A 91 -17.58 2.26 12.94
N LEU A 92 -17.15 1.79 14.11
CA LEU A 92 -17.45 0.44 14.59
C LEU A 92 -18.96 0.22 14.80
N SER A 93 -19.64 1.21 15.38
CA SER A 93 -21.08 1.18 15.62
C SER A 93 -21.87 1.18 14.32
N ARG A 94 -21.48 2.03 13.37
CA ARG A 94 -22.08 2.07 12.02
C ARG A 94 -21.89 0.75 11.30
N LYS A 95 -20.68 0.18 11.35
CA LYS A 95 -20.40 -1.15 10.78
C LYS A 95 -21.31 -2.22 11.39
N ALA A 96 -21.41 -2.28 12.71
CA ALA A 96 -22.24 -3.26 13.41
C ALA A 96 -23.73 -3.12 13.04
N ASN A 97 -24.25 -1.90 12.92
CA ASN A 97 -25.64 -1.66 12.54
C ASN A 97 -25.91 -2.09 11.10
N SER A 98 -25.03 -1.75 10.16
CA SER A 98 -25.17 -2.18 8.76
C SER A 98 -25.07 -3.71 8.61
N THR A 99 -24.20 -4.38 9.37
CA THR A 99 -24.13 -5.85 9.38
C THR A 99 -25.45 -6.47 9.86
N LYS A 100 -26.00 -5.99 10.98
CA LYS A 100 -27.29 -6.47 11.50
C LYS A 100 -28.44 -6.27 10.52
N GLU A 101 -28.45 -5.14 9.80
CA GLU A 101 -29.46 -4.85 8.80
C GLU A 101 -29.43 -5.87 7.66
N VAL A 102 -28.24 -6.15 7.13
CA VAL A 102 -28.03 -7.18 6.09
C VAL A 102 -28.43 -8.56 6.59
N GLU A 103 -28.00 -8.96 7.79
CA GLU A 103 -28.39 -10.25 8.40
C GLU A 103 -29.92 -10.39 8.52
N SER A 104 -30.62 -9.29 8.86
CA SER A 104 -32.09 -9.29 8.95
C SER A 104 -32.75 -9.48 7.58
N TRP A 105 -32.17 -8.93 6.51
CA TRP A 105 -32.66 -9.10 5.15
C TRP A 105 -32.38 -10.52 4.65
N GLU A 106 -31.19 -11.05 4.91
CA GLU A 106 -30.81 -12.42 4.59
C GLU A 106 -31.73 -13.43 5.28
N LYS A 107 -32.03 -13.21 6.56
CA LYS A 107 -32.96 -14.06 7.31
C LYS A 107 -34.37 -14.03 6.71
N LYS A 108 -34.92 -12.83 6.47
CA LYS A 108 -36.25 -12.68 5.84
C LYS A 108 -36.30 -13.33 4.46
N TYR A 109 -35.24 -13.17 3.68
CA TYR A 109 -35.12 -13.80 2.37
C TYR A 109 -35.10 -15.33 2.49
N CYS A 110 -34.27 -15.89 3.38
CA CYS A 110 -34.20 -17.32 3.62
C CYS A 110 -35.55 -17.88 4.12
N ASP A 111 -36.19 -17.23 5.08
CA ASP A 111 -37.52 -17.61 5.59
C ASP A 111 -38.58 -17.59 4.47
N SER A 112 -38.50 -16.66 3.51
CA SER A 112 -39.42 -16.61 2.35
C SER A 112 -39.15 -17.68 1.29
N GLN A 113 -37.99 -18.32 1.30
CA GLN A 113 -37.60 -19.38 0.36
C GLN A 113 -37.80 -20.79 0.92
N ASN A 114 -38.08 -20.94 2.21
CA ASN A 114 -38.48 -22.21 2.81
C ASN A 114 -40.00 -22.37 2.67
N PHE A 115 -40.42 -23.10 1.63
CA PHE A 115 -41.73 -23.77 1.58
C PHE A 115 -41.78 -24.92 2.60
#